data_AF-A0A2V4DSH8-F1
#
_entry.id   AF-A0A2V4DSH8-F1
#
_cell.length_a   1.000
_cell.length_b   1.000
_cell.length_c   1.000
_cell.angle_alpha   90.00
_cell.angle_beta   90.00
_cell.angle_gamma   90.00
#
_symmetry.space_group_name_H-M   'P 1'
#
loop_
_entity.id
_entity.type
_entity.pdbx_description
1 polymer ?
#
loop_
_entity_poly.entity_id
_entity_poly.type
_entity_poly.pdbx_seq_one_letter_code
_entity_poly.pdbx_strand_id
1 'polypeptide(L)'
;MSLQRVVENWHENAYCRMMNNFEKQDARDDWIESRAEELIRNFANDNDWQIIELLKIKLESKNIDAEIYNQFIVDICYSQAEFDFNKNFI
;
A
#
# COMPACT_ATOMS: atom_id res chain seq x y z
N MET A 1 -1.07 -32.15 34.95
CA MET A 1 -0.80 -31.71 33.55
C MET A 1 0.56 -32.26 33.16
N SER A 2 0.66 -33.07 32.11
CA SER A 2 1.96 -33.55 31.62
C SER A 2 2.69 -32.41 30.90
N LEU A 3 4.03 -32.38 31.02
CA LEU A 3 4.90 -31.40 30.35
C LEU A 3 4.63 -31.34 28.84
N GLN A 4 4.36 -32.52 28.26
CA GLN A 4 4.07 -32.72 26.85
C GLN A 4 2.83 -31.94 26.38
N ARG A 5 1.76 -31.94 27.18
CA ARG A 5 0.52 -31.21 26.87
C ARG A 5 0.68 -29.69 26.96
N VAL A 6 1.61 -29.21 27.79
CA VAL A 6 1.94 -27.78 27.90
C VAL A 6 2.75 -27.32 26.68
N VAL A 7 3.68 -28.14 26.21
CA VAL A 7 4.48 -27.88 25.00
C VAL A 7 3.59 -27.89 23.74
N GLU A 8 2.71 -28.88 23.60
CA GLU A 8 1.73 -28.96 22.50
C GLU A 8 0.82 -27.73 22.46
N ASN A 9 0.23 -27.34 23.60
CA ASN A 9 -0.60 -26.14 23.70
C ASN A 9 0.18 -24.85 23.39
N TRP A 10 1.47 -24.78 23.73
CA TRP A 10 2.28 -23.60 23.43
C TRP A 10 2.56 -23.48 21.93
N HIS A 11 2.87 -24.58 21.25
CA HIS A 11 3.05 -24.61 19.80
C HIS A 11 1.76 -24.27 19.05
N GLU A 12 0.62 -24.81 19.48
CA GLU A 12 -0.69 -24.47 18.93
C GLU A 12 -1.00 -22.98 19.09
N ASN A 13 -0.76 -22.41 20.29
CA ASN A 13 -0.95 -20.98 20.52
C ASN A 13 -0.03 -20.11 19.66
N ALA A 14 1.23 -20.52 19.48
CA ALA A 14 2.18 -19.80 18.62
C ALA A 14 1.71 -19.82 17.15
N TYR A 15 1.25 -20.97 16.67
CA TYR A 15 0.69 -21.13 15.33
C TYR A 15 -0.56 -20.28 15.12
N CYS A 16 -1.52 -20.31 16.06
CA CYS A 16 -2.74 -19.50 15.98
C CYS A 16 -2.43 -17.99 15.99
N ARG A 17 -1.43 -17.55 16.77
CA ARG A 17 -0.98 -16.15 16.74
C ARG A 17 -0.36 -15.77 15.41
N MET A 18 0.44 -16.67 14.83
CA MET A 18 1.05 -16.46 13.52
C MET A 18 -0.03 -16.32 12.44
N MET A 19 -1.01 -17.24 12.39
CA MET A 19 -2.10 -17.16 11.41
C MET A 19 -2.97 -15.91 11.60
N ASN A 20 -3.33 -15.56 12.84
CA ASN A 20 -4.07 -14.32 13.11
C ASN A 20 -3.29 -13.06 12.68
N ASN A 21 -1.96 -13.07 12.77
CA ASN A 21 -1.15 -11.95 12.31
C ASN A 21 -1.10 -11.89 10.78
N PHE A 22 -0.99 -13.03 10.09
CA PHE A 22 -1.08 -13.09 8.63
C PHE A 22 -2.44 -12.61 8.13
N GLU A 23 -3.54 -13.08 8.70
CA GLU A 23 -4.89 -12.64 8.30
C GLU A 23 -5.10 -11.14 8.49
N LYS A 24 -4.54 -10.54 9.56
CA LYS A 24 -4.58 -9.09 9.77
C LYS A 24 -3.71 -8.32 8.78
N GLN A 25 -2.59 -8.89 8.38
CA GLN A 25 -1.72 -8.29 7.38
C GLN A 25 -2.38 -8.35 6.00
N ASP A 26 -2.96 -9.48 5.62
CA ASP A 26 -3.71 -9.62 4.37
C ASP A 26 -4.87 -8.62 4.32
N ALA A 27 -5.66 -8.51 5.41
CA ALA A 27 -6.75 -7.54 5.47
C ALA A 27 -6.29 -6.07 5.40
N ARG A 28 -5.11 -5.76 5.95
CA ARG A 28 -4.49 -4.43 5.81
C ARG A 28 -4.10 -4.18 4.37
N ASP A 29 -3.39 -5.11 3.75
CA ASP A 29 -2.81 -4.95 2.43
C ASP A 29 -3.94 -4.88 1.38
N ASP A 30 -4.99 -5.70 1.51
CA ASP A 30 -6.21 -5.64 0.67
C ASP A 30 -6.92 -4.28 0.76
N TRP A 31 -7.01 -3.71 1.97
CA TRP A 31 -7.64 -2.40 2.16
C TRP A 31 -6.81 -1.29 1.49
N ILE A 32 -5.49 -1.33 1.66
CA ILE A 32 -4.57 -0.36 1.07
C ILE A 32 -4.63 -0.45 -0.45
N GLU A 33 -4.59 -1.66 -1.02
CA GLU A 33 -4.69 -1.89 -2.46
C GLU A 33 -6.00 -1.31 -3.01
N SER A 34 -7.14 -1.67 -2.42
CA SER A 34 -8.44 -1.16 -2.87
C SER A 34 -8.54 0.36 -2.80
N ARG A 35 -7.93 0.99 -1.78
CA ARG A 35 -7.93 2.44 -1.62
C ARG A 35 -6.99 3.11 -2.62
N ALA A 36 -5.81 2.54 -2.85
CA ALA A 36 -4.85 3.05 -3.83
C ALA A 36 -5.43 3.00 -5.24
N GLU A 37 -6.08 1.90 -5.63
CA GLU A 37 -6.75 1.78 -6.92
C GLU A 37 -7.83 2.85 -7.13
N GLU A 38 -8.63 3.15 -6.10
CA GLU A 38 -9.64 4.20 -6.15
C GLU A 38 -9.00 5.58 -6.40
N LEU A 39 -7.92 5.89 -5.69
CA LEU A 39 -7.17 7.14 -5.85
C LEU A 39 -6.55 7.24 -7.24
N ILE A 40 -5.92 6.17 -7.75
CA ILE A 40 -5.34 6.12 -9.09
C ILE A 40 -6.40 6.38 -10.16
N ARG A 41 -7.59 5.77 -10.05
CA ARG A 41 -8.70 6.01 -10.98
C ARG A 41 -9.13 7.47 -11.01
N ASN A 42 -9.07 8.17 -9.87
CA ASN A 42 -9.38 9.60 -9.79
C ASN A 42 -8.31 10.48 -10.46
N PHE A 43 -7.08 9.98 -10.61
CA PHE A 43 -6.00 10.66 -11.33
C PHE A 43 -6.05 10.48 -12.85
N ALA A 44 -6.80 9.49 -13.36
CA ALA A 44 -6.90 9.26 -14.79
C ALA A 44 -7.47 10.50 -15.51
N ASN A 45 -6.66 11.15 -16.34
CA ASN A 45 -7.01 12.36 -17.08
C ASN A 45 -6.45 12.31 -18.51
N ASP A 46 -7.22 12.79 -19.47
CA ASP A 46 -6.81 12.87 -20.88
C ASP A 46 -5.65 13.87 -21.12
N ASN A 47 -5.31 14.68 -20.12
CA ASN A 47 -4.34 15.79 -20.23
C ASN A 47 -3.02 15.57 -19.45
N ASP A 48 -2.66 14.34 -19.08
CA ASP A 48 -1.42 14.04 -18.36
C ASP A 48 -0.17 14.58 -19.07
N TRP A 49 -0.18 14.62 -20.40
CA TRP A 49 0.90 15.19 -21.20
C TRP A 49 1.17 16.67 -20.87
N GLN A 50 0.15 17.46 -20.55
CA GLN A 50 0.32 18.88 -20.17
C GLN A 50 0.97 19.00 -18.80
N ILE A 51 0.60 18.12 -17.87
CA ILE A 51 1.16 18.07 -16.52
C ILE A 51 2.64 17.69 -16.60
N ILE A 52 2.98 16.69 -17.40
CA ILE A 52 4.36 16.27 -17.65
C ILE A 52 5.20 17.43 -18.21
N GLU A 53 4.70 18.17 -19.20
CA GLU A 53 5.42 19.31 -19.77
C GLU A 53 5.62 20.44 -18.75
N LEU A 54 4.60 20.75 -17.93
CA LEU A 54 4.72 21.72 -16.85
C LEU A 54 5.77 21.28 -15.81
N LEU A 55 5.81 19.99 -15.47
CA LEU A 55 6.80 19.43 -14.55
C LEU A 55 8.22 19.51 -15.12
N LYS A 56 8.42 19.20 -16.40
CA LYS A 56 9.73 19.35 -17.07
C LYS A 56 10.25 20.78 -16.98
N ILE A 57 9.36 21.75 -17.23
CA ILE A 57 9.71 23.19 -17.15
C ILE A 57 10.05 23.57 -15.70
N LYS A 58 9.20 23.19 -14.74
CA LYS A 58 9.35 23.58 -13.33
C LYS A 58 10.56 22.96 -12.65
N LEU A 59 10.88 21.72 -12.99
CA LEU A 59 11.99 20.97 -12.40
C LEU A 59 13.27 21.09 -13.24
N GLU A 60 13.25 21.88 -14.32
CA GLU A 60 14.35 22.05 -15.27
C GLU A 60 14.93 20.71 -15.78
N SER A 61 14.08 19.68 -15.81
CA SER A 61 14.48 18.30 -16.09
C SER A 61 13.79 17.81 -17.35
N LYS A 62 14.59 17.44 -18.35
CA LYS A 62 14.09 16.83 -19.60
C LYS A 62 13.83 15.33 -19.46
N ASN A 63 14.21 14.74 -18.33
CA ASN A 63 14.16 13.30 -18.11
C ASN A 63 12.80 12.83 -17.59
N ILE A 64 11.86 13.72 -17.31
CA ILE A 64 10.52 13.33 -16.88
C ILE A 64 9.76 12.86 -18.11
N ASP A 65 9.38 11.59 -18.14
CA ASP A 65 8.52 11.03 -19.16
C ASP A 65 7.22 10.49 -18.53
N ALA A 66 6.37 9.89 -19.36
CA ALA A 66 5.11 9.33 -18.92
C ALA A 66 5.30 8.16 -17.94
N GLU A 67 6.39 7.40 -18.06
CA GLU A 67 6.66 6.27 -17.17
C GLU A 67 6.99 6.76 -15.76
N ILE A 68 7.90 7.72 -15.65
CA ILE A 68 8.26 8.35 -14.37
C ILE A 68 7.05 9.04 -13.74
N TYR A 69 6.24 9.73 -14.54
CA TYR A 69 5.03 10.38 -14.06
C TYR A 69 3.99 9.38 -13.53
N ASN A 70 3.76 8.29 -14.26
CA ASN A 70 2.84 7.24 -13.83
C ASN A 70 3.31 6.56 -12.55
N GLN A 71 4.61 6.25 -12.45
CA GLN A 71 5.18 5.70 -11.22
C GLN A 71 4.99 6.66 -10.04
N PHE A 72 5.20 7.96 -10.25
CA PHE A 72 4.98 8.97 -9.22
C PHE A 72 3.52 9.02 -8.74
N ILE A 73 2.54 8.90 -9.65
CA ILE A 73 1.12 8.82 -9.27
C ILE A 73 0.87 7.59 -8.41
N VAL A 74 1.36 6.42 -8.85
CA VAL A 74 1.20 5.15 -8.13
C VAL A 74 1.78 5.29 -6.72
N ASP A 75 3.03 5.73 -6.60
CA ASP A 75 3.72 5.87 -5.31
C ASP A 75 2.98 6.79 -4.34
N ILE A 76 2.46 7.93 -4.83
CA ILE A 76 1.67 8.86 -4.02
C ILE A 76 0.34 8.23 -3.59
N CYS A 77 -0.35 7.53 -4.48
CA CYS A 77 -1.64 6.92 -4.16
C CYS A 77 -1.49 5.83 -3.09
N TYR A 78 -0.46 4.98 -3.19
CA TYR A 78 -0.16 3.99 -2.15
C TYR A 78 0.27 4.66 -0.83
N SER A 79 1.12 5.69 -0.88
CA SER A 79 1.52 6.43 0.33
C SER A 79 0.32 7.06 1.04
N GLN A 80 -0.62 7.61 0.28
CA GLN A 80 -1.85 8.18 0.82
C GLN A 80 -2.78 7.10 1.38
N ALA A 81 -2.91 5.96 0.70
CA ALA A 81 -3.69 4.83 1.19
C ALA A 81 -3.11 4.30 2.52
N GLU A 82 -1.79 4.15 2.64
CA GLU A 82 -1.16 3.78 3.91
C GLU A 82 -1.42 4.80 5.03
N PHE A 83 -1.33 6.09 4.71
CA PHE A 83 -1.64 7.16 5.67
C PHE A 83 -3.10 7.09 6.14
N ASP A 84 -4.05 6.90 5.21
CA ASP A 84 -5.47 6.78 5.52
C ASP A 84 -5.74 5.52 6.37
N PHE A 85 -5.09 4.40 6.08
CA PHE A 85 -5.21 3.18 6.88
C PHE A 85 -4.75 3.42 8.31
N ASN A 86 -3.54 3.96 8.46
CA ASN A 86 -2.94 4.22 9.77
C ASN A 86 -3.78 5.21 10.59
N LYS A 87 -4.43 6.19 9.95
CA LYS A 87 -5.32 7.14 10.64
C LYS A 87 -6.62 6.50 11.13
N ASN A 88 -7.15 5.52 10.40
CA ASN A 88 -8.47 4.96 10.66
C ASN A 88 -8.44 3.67 11.50
N PHE A 89 -7.31 2.95 11.50
CA PHE A 89 -7.21 1.60 12.08
C PHE A 89 -6.05 1.41 13.07
N ILE A 90 -5.15 2.39 13.23
CA ILE A 90 -4.07 2.39 14.23
C ILE A 90 -4.31 3.50 15.25
#